data_AF-A0A397AFI6-F1
#
_entry.id   AF-A0A397AFI6-F1
#
_cell.length_a   1.000
_cell.length_b   1.000
_cell.length_c   1.000
_cell.angle_alpha   90.00
_cell.angle_beta   90.00
_cell.angle_gamma   90.00
#
_symmetry.space_group_name_H-M   'P 1'
#
loop_
_entity.id
_entity.type
_entity.pdbx_description
1 polymer ?
#
loop_
_entity_poly.entity_id
_entity_poly.type
_entity_poly.pdbx_seq_one_letter_code
_entity_poly.pdbx_strand_id
1 'polypeptide(L)'
;LLGTYYLVWADEIAAPADSLVLKLKAAFKTELESAGWLDDTTRANVTTKMSKLIHLLGGTKNPKTHPTLTFDPKAYIANLNKVSAFDTAFKLAQIDTAVDKQIWVETPAYDANAGYHEATNTLLFPAASWKPPFYYAKADPSVNYACFIEQYGSMDVKSELTGDFLGKLDGKLTLRETIADNGGLNTAYRAYRDYVHAEAEATKYTKETGEKMFWISHAQLRCAKNSDEYLQILLADEHPPGRHRLIGSVQNSVDFAKVFNCPVDSPMNPTKKCVLWE
;
A
#
# COMPACT_ATOMS: atom_id res chain seq x y z
N LEU A 1 8.78 1.44 -23.13
CA LEU A 1 7.85 0.91 -24.15
C LEU A 1 6.51 0.47 -23.56
N LEU A 2 6.35 -0.71 -22.94
CA LEU A 2 5.04 -1.09 -22.35
C LEU A 2 4.49 -0.03 -21.39
N GLY A 3 5.32 0.48 -20.47
CA GLY A 3 4.95 1.60 -19.59
C GLY A 3 4.52 2.88 -20.30
N THR A 4 5.02 3.20 -21.51
CA THR A 4 4.59 4.40 -22.25
C THR A 4 3.23 4.24 -22.94
N TYR A 5 2.77 2.99 -23.15
CA TYR A 5 1.38 2.72 -23.54
C TYR A 5 0.45 2.60 -22.33
N TYR A 6 0.99 2.35 -21.13
CA TYR A 6 0.23 2.31 -19.87
C TYR A 6 0.14 3.67 -19.15
N LEU A 7 1.00 4.63 -19.51
CA LEU A 7 0.96 6.05 -19.11
C LEU A 7 -0.27 6.82 -19.68
N VAL A 8 -1.34 6.13 -20.06
CA VAL A 8 -2.67 6.73 -20.28
C VAL A 8 -3.26 7.05 -18.90
N TRP A 9 -2.78 8.18 -18.38
CA TRP A 9 -3.09 8.75 -17.08
C TRP A 9 -3.65 10.14 -17.35
N ALA A 10 -4.97 10.30 -17.23
CA ALA A 10 -5.63 11.58 -17.46
C ALA A 10 -5.25 12.57 -16.35
N ASP A 11 -5.16 13.87 -16.69
CA ASP A 11 -4.91 14.95 -15.73
C ASP A 11 -5.96 14.97 -14.60
N GLU A 12 -7.20 14.57 -14.95
CA GLU A 12 -8.35 14.33 -14.06
C GLU A 12 -8.06 13.33 -12.92
N ILE A 13 -7.10 12.42 -13.11
CA ILE A 13 -6.64 11.46 -12.09
C ILE A 13 -5.32 11.94 -11.46
N ALA A 14 -4.44 12.59 -12.24
CA ALA A 14 -3.12 12.99 -11.79
C ALA A 14 -3.14 14.06 -10.68
N ALA A 15 -3.93 15.12 -10.85
CA ALA A 15 -3.98 16.20 -9.85
C ALA A 15 -4.65 15.78 -8.52
N PRO A 16 -5.76 15.00 -8.51
CA PRO A 16 -6.29 14.44 -7.26
C PRO A 16 -5.34 13.46 -6.58
N ALA A 17 -4.63 12.61 -7.33
CA ALA A 17 -3.65 11.67 -6.80
C ALA A 17 -2.50 12.38 -6.06
N ASP A 18 -1.87 13.38 -6.71
CA ASP A 18 -0.78 14.16 -6.12
C ASP A 18 -1.26 14.97 -4.91
N SER A 19 -2.40 15.66 -5.04
CA SER A 19 -3.03 16.40 -3.94
C SER A 19 -3.26 15.51 -2.72
N LEU A 20 -3.65 14.25 -2.92
CA LEU A 20 -3.94 13.33 -1.83
C LEU A 20 -2.67 12.74 -1.21
N VAL A 21 -1.61 12.45 -1.99
CA VAL A 21 -0.29 12.08 -1.42
C VAL A 21 0.36 13.24 -0.66
N LEU A 22 0.16 14.49 -1.08
CA LEU A 22 0.59 15.66 -0.32
C LEU A 22 -0.18 15.81 1.01
N LYS A 23 -1.51 15.65 0.98
CA LYS A 23 -2.37 15.63 2.20
C LYS A 23 -2.00 14.48 3.15
N LEU A 24 -1.61 13.33 2.60
CA LEU A 24 -1.04 12.18 3.29
C LEU A 24 0.21 12.56 4.10
N LYS A 25 1.22 13.07 3.40
CA LYS A 25 2.52 13.44 3.98
C LYS A 25 2.38 14.57 5.01
N ALA A 26 1.42 15.49 4.79
CA ALA A 26 1.10 16.55 5.75
C ALA A 26 0.40 16.01 7.01
N ALA A 27 -0.60 15.14 6.88
CA ALA A 27 -1.28 14.53 8.03
C ALA A 27 -0.31 13.69 8.88
N PHE A 28 0.44 12.79 8.24
CA PHE A 28 1.47 11.96 8.88
C PHE A 28 2.53 12.83 9.58
N LYS A 29 2.99 13.93 8.95
CA LYS A 29 3.90 14.90 9.60
C LYS A 29 3.29 15.51 10.87
N THR A 30 2.01 15.89 10.86
CA THR A 30 1.33 16.47 12.03
C THR A 30 1.11 15.43 13.15
N GLU A 31 0.75 14.20 12.80
CA GLU A 31 0.63 13.07 13.74
C GLU A 31 1.99 12.81 14.42
N LEU A 32 3.08 12.78 13.65
CA LEU A 32 4.46 12.69 14.17
C LEU A 32 4.92 13.89 15.01
N GLU A 33 4.55 15.12 14.64
CA GLU A 33 4.92 16.33 15.39
C GLU A 33 4.15 16.47 16.71
N SER A 34 3.00 15.80 16.85
CA SER A 34 2.15 15.80 18.06
C SER A 34 2.25 14.53 18.93
N ALA A 35 2.78 13.43 18.39
CA ALA A 35 2.93 12.14 19.08
C ALA A 35 3.67 12.26 20.43
N GLY A 36 2.95 12.08 21.55
CA GLY A 36 3.48 12.27 22.91
C GLY A 36 4.47 11.21 23.40
N TRP A 37 4.68 10.14 22.63
CA TRP A 37 5.64 9.06 22.93
C TRP A 37 7.04 9.30 22.32
N LEU A 38 7.18 10.28 21.41
CA LEU A 38 8.46 10.68 20.82
C LEU A 38 9.20 11.68 21.70
N ASP A 39 10.49 11.45 21.95
CA ASP A 39 11.39 12.50 22.42
C ASP A 39 11.72 13.50 21.30
N ASP A 40 12.19 14.70 21.67
CA ASP A 40 12.45 15.78 20.72
C ASP A 40 13.55 15.48 19.70
N THR A 41 14.53 14.63 20.04
CA THR A 41 15.61 14.23 19.12
C THR A 41 15.06 13.28 18.07
N THR A 42 14.29 12.27 18.47
CA THR A 42 13.63 11.36 17.53
C THR A 42 12.59 12.09 16.69
N ARG A 43 11.82 13.03 17.27
CA ARG A 43 10.88 13.89 16.54
C ARG A 43 11.58 14.74 15.47
N ALA A 44 12.70 15.38 15.80
CA ALA A 44 13.50 16.18 14.86
C ALA A 44 14.10 15.32 13.73
N ASN A 45 14.60 14.12 14.05
CA ASN A 45 15.11 13.17 13.08
C ASN A 45 14.02 12.69 12.11
N VAL A 46 12.83 12.35 12.63
CA VAL A 46 11.70 11.92 11.80
C VAL A 46 11.18 13.06 10.93
N THR A 47 11.05 14.28 11.46
CA THR A 47 10.70 15.47 10.67
C THR A 47 11.72 15.74 9.56
N THR A 48 13.00 15.48 9.82
CA THR A 48 14.09 15.56 8.83
C THR A 48 14.05 14.44 7.77
N LYS A 49 13.52 13.25 8.10
CA LYS A 49 13.23 12.20 7.11
C LYS A 49 12.01 12.57 6.26
N MET A 50 10.96 13.12 6.88
CA MET A 50 9.72 13.53 6.21
C MET A 50 9.92 14.70 5.25
N SER A 51 10.75 15.70 5.58
CA SER A 51 11.07 16.81 4.67
C SER A 51 11.88 16.38 3.44
N LYS A 52 12.53 15.21 3.51
CA LYS A 52 13.29 14.57 2.41
C LYS A 52 12.51 13.46 1.70
N LEU A 53 11.24 13.23 2.07
CA LEU A 53 10.40 12.17 1.50
C LEU A 53 9.84 12.64 0.15
N ILE A 54 10.20 11.94 -0.93
CA ILE A 54 9.64 12.18 -2.25
C ILE A 54 8.62 11.10 -2.63
N HIS A 55 7.78 11.38 -3.61
CA HIS A 55 6.80 10.46 -4.14
C HIS A 55 6.81 10.48 -5.68
N LEU A 56 6.68 9.30 -6.28
CA LEU A 56 6.57 9.10 -7.73
C LEU A 56 5.21 8.46 -8.02
N LEU A 57 4.52 9.02 -8.99
CA LEU A 57 3.14 8.68 -9.35
C LEU A 57 3.05 8.29 -10.83
N GLY A 58 2.25 7.28 -11.14
CA GLY A 58 1.95 6.83 -12.49
C GLY A 58 3.09 6.09 -13.19
N GLY A 59 4.21 6.77 -13.43
CA GLY A 59 5.40 6.20 -14.03
C GLY A 59 6.55 7.20 -14.12
N THR A 60 7.70 6.75 -14.64
CA THR A 60 8.86 7.65 -14.81
C THR A 60 8.63 8.66 -15.94
N LYS A 61 9.03 9.91 -15.70
CA LYS A 61 9.02 11.00 -16.69
C LYS A 61 9.99 10.75 -17.85
N ASN A 62 11.07 9.99 -17.58
CA ASN A 62 12.10 9.62 -18.54
C ASN A 62 12.07 8.09 -18.77
N PRO A 63 11.04 7.55 -19.45
CA PRO A 63 10.85 6.11 -19.61
C PRO A 63 12.01 5.48 -20.37
N LYS A 64 12.61 4.44 -19.78
CA LYS A 64 13.70 3.70 -20.41
C LYS A 64 13.28 3.18 -21.79
N THR A 65 14.01 3.62 -22.80
CA THR A 65 13.88 3.20 -24.20
C THR A 65 15.04 2.28 -24.58
N HIS A 66 14.87 1.57 -25.70
CA HIS A 66 15.87 0.66 -26.27
C HIS A 66 16.19 1.06 -27.72
N PRO A 67 16.58 2.33 -27.99
CA PRO A 67 16.63 2.88 -29.36
C PRO A 67 17.69 2.21 -30.24
N THR A 68 18.67 1.52 -29.64
CA THR A 68 19.74 0.79 -30.32
C THR A 68 19.48 -0.71 -30.47
N LEU A 69 18.35 -1.24 -29.95
CA LEU A 69 18.05 -2.68 -30.02
C LEU A 69 17.10 -3.02 -31.18
N THR A 70 17.61 -3.74 -32.17
CA THR A 70 16.80 -4.37 -33.23
C THR A 70 16.40 -5.79 -32.83
N PHE A 71 15.10 -6.07 -32.83
CA PHE A 71 14.54 -7.39 -32.48
C PHE A 71 14.17 -8.19 -33.73
N ASP A 72 14.36 -9.51 -33.67
CA ASP A 72 13.86 -10.46 -34.69
C ASP A 72 12.63 -11.20 -34.10
N PRO A 73 11.43 -11.12 -34.70
CA PRO A 73 10.23 -11.76 -34.17
C PRO A 73 10.32 -13.30 -34.06
N LYS A 74 11.32 -13.95 -34.69
CA LYS A 74 11.54 -15.39 -34.61
C LYS A 74 12.57 -15.80 -33.54
N ALA A 75 13.38 -14.87 -33.02
CA ALA A 75 14.54 -15.17 -32.19
C ALA A 75 14.38 -14.73 -30.71
N TYR A 76 13.35 -15.25 -30.04
CA TYR A 76 12.96 -14.85 -28.66
C TYR A 76 14.14 -14.80 -27.67
N ILE A 77 14.91 -15.89 -27.55
CA ILE A 77 16.07 -15.95 -26.63
C ILE A 77 17.16 -14.93 -27.00
N ALA A 78 17.44 -14.73 -28.30
CA ALA A 78 18.41 -13.73 -28.74
C ALA A 78 17.95 -12.30 -28.42
N ASN A 79 16.63 -12.03 -28.45
CA ASN A 79 16.06 -10.75 -28.05
C ASN A 79 16.16 -10.53 -26.53
N LEU A 80 15.88 -11.55 -25.70
CA LEU A 80 16.10 -11.49 -24.25
C LEU A 80 17.55 -11.18 -23.91
N ASN A 81 18.51 -11.84 -24.56
CA ASN A 81 19.94 -11.62 -24.34
C ASN A 81 20.36 -10.18 -24.69
N LYS A 82 19.83 -9.60 -25.78
CA LYS A 82 20.04 -8.19 -26.15
C LYS A 82 19.54 -7.22 -25.07
N VAL A 83 18.34 -7.47 -24.52
CA VAL A 83 17.78 -6.64 -23.43
C VAL A 83 18.62 -6.78 -22.16
N SER A 84 18.93 -8.01 -21.73
CA SER A 84 19.74 -8.27 -20.54
C SER A 84 21.13 -7.61 -20.59
N ALA A 85 21.81 -7.65 -21.74
CA ALA A 85 23.08 -6.96 -21.94
C ALA A 85 22.95 -5.43 -21.84
N PHE A 86 21.91 -4.85 -22.43
CA PHE A 86 21.63 -3.41 -22.36
C PHE A 86 21.22 -2.96 -20.95
N ASP A 87 20.44 -3.77 -20.23
CA ASP A 87 20.06 -3.54 -18.84
C ASP A 87 21.28 -3.58 -17.91
N THR A 88 22.18 -4.53 -18.12
CA THR A 88 23.44 -4.64 -17.37
C THR A 88 24.33 -3.43 -17.63
N ALA A 89 24.56 -3.07 -18.89
CA ALA A 89 25.36 -1.90 -19.26
C ALA A 89 24.77 -0.59 -18.68
N PHE A 90 23.45 -0.43 -18.73
CA PHE A 90 22.75 0.73 -18.15
C PHE A 90 22.87 0.80 -16.62
N LYS A 91 22.86 -0.35 -15.91
CA LYS A 91 23.10 -0.39 -14.46
C LYS A 91 24.55 -0.03 -14.12
N LEU A 92 25.52 -0.59 -14.86
CA LEU A 92 26.95 -0.29 -14.65
C LEU A 92 27.29 1.18 -14.93
N ALA A 93 26.66 1.80 -15.93
CA ALA A 93 26.85 3.21 -16.28
C ALA A 93 26.32 4.22 -15.24
N GLN A 94 25.68 3.76 -14.15
CA GLN A 94 25.25 4.60 -13.02
C GLN A 94 26.25 4.58 -11.84
N ILE A 95 27.26 3.70 -11.87
CA ILE A 95 28.33 3.68 -10.86
C ILE A 95 29.09 5.01 -10.91
N ASP A 96 29.43 5.53 -9.73
CA ASP A 96 30.06 6.85 -9.52
C ASP A 96 29.28 8.06 -10.07
N THR A 97 27.99 7.89 -10.40
CA THR A 97 27.07 8.98 -10.77
C THR A 97 26.15 9.41 -9.63
N ALA A 98 25.54 10.58 -9.74
CA ALA A 98 24.52 11.03 -8.78
C ALA A 98 23.21 10.23 -8.96
N VAL A 99 22.67 9.70 -7.86
CA VAL A 99 21.47 8.85 -7.88
C VAL A 99 20.24 9.63 -8.37
N ASP A 100 19.77 9.32 -9.58
CA ASP A 100 18.52 9.88 -10.11
C ASP A 100 17.30 9.25 -9.42
N LYS A 101 16.67 10.02 -8.53
CA LYS A 101 15.44 9.65 -7.83
C LYS A 101 14.17 9.73 -8.69
N GLN A 102 14.27 9.91 -10.00
CA GLN A 102 13.15 9.74 -10.96
C GLN A 102 13.18 8.35 -11.65
N ILE A 103 14.20 7.52 -11.39
CA ILE A 103 14.26 6.13 -11.83
C ILE A 103 13.35 5.28 -10.93
N TRP A 104 12.44 4.53 -11.56
CA TRP A 104 11.60 3.56 -10.87
C TRP A 104 12.36 2.23 -10.83
N VAL A 105 12.78 1.84 -9.63
CA VAL A 105 13.44 0.56 -9.38
C VAL A 105 12.37 -0.50 -9.13
N GLU A 106 12.49 -1.64 -9.81
CA GLU A 106 11.66 -2.86 -9.69
C GLU A 106 10.14 -2.76 -9.97
N THR A 107 9.50 -1.59 -9.86
CA THR A 107 8.04 -1.43 -10.08
C THR A 107 7.72 -0.59 -11.33
N PRO A 108 7.58 -1.17 -12.54
CA PRO A 108 7.15 -0.44 -13.75
C PRO A 108 5.70 0.06 -13.70
N ALA A 109 5.40 1.07 -14.53
CA ALA A 109 4.12 1.81 -14.59
C ALA A 109 2.84 0.96 -14.77
N TYR A 110 2.96 -0.29 -15.20
CA TYR A 110 1.84 -1.21 -15.46
C TYR A 110 1.57 -2.21 -14.33
N ASP A 111 2.42 -2.28 -13.30
CA ASP A 111 2.23 -3.19 -12.17
C ASP A 111 1.24 -2.62 -11.16
N ALA A 112 0.21 -3.38 -10.80
CA ALA A 112 -0.79 -2.99 -9.81
C ALA A 112 -0.29 -3.22 -8.37
N ASN A 113 0.88 -2.66 -8.05
CA ASN A 113 1.57 -2.78 -6.75
C ASN A 113 1.92 -1.38 -6.20
N ALA A 114 2.51 -1.28 -5.01
CA ALA A 114 3.11 -0.03 -4.50
C ALA A 114 4.39 -0.36 -3.74
N GLY A 115 5.29 0.61 -3.56
CA GLY A 115 6.56 0.36 -2.88
C GLY A 115 7.18 1.60 -2.22
N TYR A 116 8.04 1.34 -1.24
CA TYR A 116 8.90 2.34 -0.61
C TYR A 116 10.36 1.91 -0.78
N HIS A 117 11.15 2.69 -1.53
CA HIS A 117 12.58 2.46 -1.69
C HIS A 117 13.36 3.22 -0.64
N GLU A 118 13.84 2.49 0.38
CA GLU A 118 14.46 3.07 1.58
C GLU A 118 15.68 3.95 1.25
N ALA A 119 16.58 3.43 0.41
CA ALA A 119 17.85 4.07 0.06
C ALA A 119 17.68 5.44 -0.64
N THR A 120 16.55 5.65 -1.33
CA THR A 120 16.24 6.95 -1.96
C THR A 120 15.23 7.78 -1.15
N ASN A 121 14.59 7.20 -0.12
CA ASN A 121 13.48 7.76 0.64
C ASN A 121 12.32 8.18 -0.29
N THR A 122 11.87 7.22 -1.10
CA THR A 122 10.91 7.41 -2.20
C THR A 122 9.72 6.49 -2.05
N LEU A 123 8.50 7.03 -2.15
CA LEU A 123 7.27 6.26 -2.36
C LEU A 123 6.99 6.13 -3.86
N LEU A 124 6.66 4.94 -4.34
CA LEU A 124 6.37 4.66 -5.75
C LEU A 124 4.98 4.04 -5.89
N PHE A 125 4.14 4.63 -6.73
CA PHE A 125 2.77 4.19 -6.97
C PHE A 125 2.46 4.17 -8.48
N PRO A 126 2.60 3.04 -9.19
CA PRO A 126 2.44 2.93 -10.64
C PRO A 126 1.00 3.15 -11.11
N ALA A 127 0.81 3.53 -12.37
CA ALA A 127 -0.49 3.95 -12.93
C ALA A 127 -1.60 2.89 -12.85
N ALA A 128 -1.25 1.61 -12.83
CA ALA A 128 -2.21 0.52 -12.61
C ALA A 128 -2.84 0.56 -11.20
N SER A 129 -2.11 1.03 -10.21
CA SER A 129 -2.54 1.12 -8.80
C SER A 129 -3.40 2.34 -8.49
N TRP A 130 -3.57 3.29 -9.43
CA TRP A 130 -4.44 4.47 -9.30
C TRP A 130 -5.81 4.28 -9.94
N LYS A 131 -6.16 3.05 -10.30
CA LYS A 131 -7.46 2.68 -10.85
C LYS A 131 -8.24 1.87 -9.80
N PRO A 132 -9.58 1.93 -9.80
CA PRO A 132 -10.37 1.02 -8.99
C PRO A 132 -9.94 -0.43 -9.25
N PRO A 133 -9.64 -1.23 -8.22
CA PRO A 133 -10.01 -0.98 -6.82
C PRO A 133 -8.86 -0.41 -5.92
N PHE A 134 -7.64 -0.20 -6.44
CA PHE A 134 -6.41 -0.24 -5.63
C PHE A 134 -6.09 0.95 -4.69
N TYR A 135 -6.64 2.15 -4.89
CA TYR A 135 -6.19 3.35 -4.16
C TYR A 135 -7.28 4.12 -3.40
N TYR A 136 -7.06 4.30 -2.09
CA TYR A 136 -7.71 5.26 -1.21
C TYR A 136 -6.71 5.81 -0.16
N ALA A 137 -7.17 6.62 0.81
CA ALA A 137 -6.70 8.01 0.90
C ALA A 137 -5.55 8.44 1.86
N LYS A 138 -5.33 7.87 3.07
CA LYS A 138 -4.25 8.32 4.00
C LYS A 138 -3.81 7.24 5.03
N ALA A 139 -2.60 7.35 5.62
CA ALA A 139 -2.25 7.11 7.05
C ALA A 139 -0.72 6.96 7.31
N ASP A 140 -0.40 6.51 8.54
CA ASP A 140 0.81 5.83 9.08
C ASP A 140 1.67 6.78 10.04
N PRO A 141 2.66 6.34 10.92
CA PRO A 141 2.85 5.27 13.80
C PRO A 141 3.31 5.89 15.20
N SER A 142 3.89 5.19 16.21
CA SER A 142 4.72 3.97 16.24
C SER A 142 4.76 3.20 17.59
N VAL A 143 3.63 2.83 18.21
CA VAL A 143 3.64 2.18 19.56
C VAL A 143 3.12 0.72 19.63
N ASN A 144 2.46 0.20 18.59
CA ASN A 144 1.68 -1.05 18.66
C ASN A 144 2.26 -2.31 17.96
N TYR A 145 3.53 -2.28 17.55
CA TYR A 145 4.20 -3.39 16.81
C TYR A 145 4.01 -4.78 17.46
N ALA A 146 4.19 -4.90 18.78
CA ALA A 146 4.02 -6.17 19.49
C ALA A 146 2.57 -6.71 19.43
N CYS A 147 1.58 -5.82 19.39
CA CYS A 147 0.17 -6.20 19.33
C CYS A 147 -0.15 -6.86 17.98
N PHE A 148 0.37 -6.35 16.86
CA PHE A 148 0.16 -6.99 15.54
C PHE A 148 0.85 -8.35 15.44
N ILE A 149 2.04 -8.51 16.02
CA ILE A 149 2.73 -9.81 16.09
C ILE A 149 1.83 -10.85 16.78
N GLU A 150 1.24 -10.50 17.92
CA GLU A 150 0.31 -11.38 18.65
C GLU A 150 -1.00 -11.61 17.88
N GLN A 151 -1.61 -10.56 17.36
CA GLN A 151 -2.91 -10.63 16.67
C GLN A 151 -2.82 -11.48 15.41
N TYR A 152 -1.94 -11.13 14.46
CA TYR A 152 -1.81 -11.86 13.20
C TYR A 152 -1.18 -13.24 13.42
N GLY A 153 -0.19 -13.36 14.31
CA GLY A 153 0.39 -14.65 14.71
C GLY A 153 -0.60 -15.62 15.36
N SER A 154 -1.74 -15.13 15.87
CA SER A 154 -2.81 -15.99 16.39
C SER A 154 -3.70 -16.59 15.29
N MET A 155 -3.72 -16.02 14.08
CA MET A 155 -4.72 -16.36 13.06
C MET A 155 -4.42 -17.68 12.34
N ASP A 156 -5.43 -18.56 12.26
CA ASP A 156 -5.38 -19.76 11.42
C ASP A 156 -5.50 -19.41 9.93
N VAL A 157 -4.65 -19.99 9.09
CA VAL A 157 -4.91 -20.16 7.64
C VAL A 157 -5.54 -21.53 7.44
N LYS A 158 -6.65 -21.56 6.68
CA LYS A 158 -7.43 -22.78 6.42
C LYS A 158 -7.80 -22.86 4.95
N SER A 159 -8.02 -24.08 4.46
CA SER A 159 -8.47 -24.33 3.09
C SER A 159 -9.74 -23.55 2.77
N GLU A 160 -9.74 -22.83 1.66
CA GLU A 160 -10.92 -22.13 1.14
C GLU A 160 -11.87 -23.06 0.38
N LEU A 161 -11.59 -24.37 0.36
CA LEU A 161 -12.45 -25.41 -0.19
C LEU A 161 -13.01 -26.34 0.91
N THR A 162 -12.17 -26.85 1.81
CA THR A 162 -12.58 -27.85 2.82
C THR A 162 -12.73 -27.27 4.23
N GLY A 163 -12.05 -26.15 4.54
CA GLY A 163 -11.92 -25.62 5.89
C GLY A 163 -10.82 -26.27 6.74
N ASP A 164 -10.03 -27.21 6.19
CA ASP A 164 -8.92 -27.86 6.89
C ASP A 164 -7.83 -26.86 7.30
N PHE A 165 -7.16 -27.11 8.42
CA PHE A 165 -6.10 -26.24 8.94
C PHE A 165 -4.79 -26.42 8.14
N LEU A 166 -4.28 -25.31 7.59
CA LEU A 166 -3.04 -25.29 6.79
C LEU A 166 -1.84 -24.72 7.57
N GLY A 167 -2.08 -23.81 8.52
CA GLY A 167 -1.04 -23.22 9.36
C GLY A 167 -1.51 -21.99 10.14
N LYS A 168 -0.57 -21.29 10.77
CA LYS A 168 -0.76 -19.93 11.32
C LYS A 168 0.19 -18.96 10.64
N LEU A 169 -0.20 -17.70 10.51
CA LEU A 169 0.69 -16.65 10.02
C LEU A 169 1.87 -16.45 10.98
N ASP A 170 3.05 -16.08 10.46
CA ASP A 170 4.08 -15.48 11.30
C ASP A 170 3.82 -13.96 11.42
N GLY A 171 3.36 -13.54 12.60
CA GLY A 171 3.07 -12.13 12.91
C GLY A 171 4.32 -11.23 12.96
N LYS A 172 5.54 -11.78 13.01
CA LYS A 172 6.79 -11.01 12.86
C LYS A 172 7.14 -10.81 11.38
N LEU A 173 7.01 -11.87 10.58
CA LEU A 173 7.22 -11.82 9.12
C LEU A 173 6.27 -10.82 8.46
N THR A 174 4.98 -10.93 8.79
CA THR A 174 3.92 -10.09 8.20
C THR A 174 3.78 -8.70 8.83
N LEU A 175 4.68 -8.33 9.75
CA LEU A 175 4.52 -7.15 10.61
C LEU A 175 4.48 -5.83 9.82
N ARG A 176 5.38 -5.65 8.84
CA ARG A 176 5.45 -4.41 8.05
C ARG A 176 4.16 -4.17 7.25
N GLU A 177 3.66 -5.23 6.63
CA GLU A 177 2.52 -5.19 5.71
C GLU A 177 1.18 -5.11 6.43
N THR A 178 1.05 -5.79 7.57
CA THR A 178 -0.13 -5.69 8.43
C THR A 178 -0.21 -4.32 9.09
N ILE A 179 0.92 -3.70 9.43
CA ILE A 179 0.98 -2.30 9.86
C ILE A 179 0.48 -1.37 8.76
N ALA A 180 1.00 -1.51 7.54
CA ALA A 180 0.60 -0.69 6.40
C ALA A 180 -0.90 -0.83 6.04
N ASP A 181 -1.50 -2.03 6.16
CA ASP A 181 -2.96 -2.20 6.04
C ASP A 181 -3.71 -1.46 7.17
N ASN A 182 -3.24 -1.57 8.42
CA ASN A 182 -3.95 -1.08 9.60
C ASN A 182 -3.91 0.44 9.73
N GLY A 183 -2.76 1.07 9.47
CA GLY A 183 -2.72 2.50 9.28
C GLY A 183 -3.50 2.87 8.04
N GLY A 184 -3.05 2.41 6.86
CA GLY A 184 -3.52 2.84 5.53
C GLY A 184 -5.04 2.77 5.33
N LEU A 185 -5.73 1.92 6.09
CA LEU A 185 -7.19 1.89 6.15
C LEU A 185 -7.81 2.97 7.06
N ASN A 186 -7.28 3.15 8.27
CA ASN A 186 -7.86 4.03 9.29
C ASN A 186 -7.83 5.51 8.86
N THR A 187 -6.68 6.06 8.47
CA THR A 187 -6.66 7.48 8.06
C THR A 187 -7.25 7.68 6.66
N ALA A 188 -7.38 6.63 5.83
CA ALA A 188 -8.14 6.68 4.59
C ALA A 188 -9.64 6.84 4.85
N TYR A 189 -10.17 6.16 5.87
CA TYR A 189 -11.53 6.39 6.33
C TYR A 189 -11.70 7.82 6.86
N ARG A 190 -10.76 8.31 7.68
CA ARG A 190 -10.77 9.70 8.15
C ARG A 190 -10.77 10.68 6.98
N ALA A 191 -9.87 10.51 6.02
CA ALA A 191 -9.78 11.36 4.82
C ALA A 191 -11.08 11.41 4.02
N TYR A 192 -11.70 10.25 3.80
CA TYR A 192 -12.98 10.12 3.14
C TYR A 192 -14.06 10.89 3.92
N ARG A 193 -14.18 10.61 5.22
CA ARG A 193 -15.13 11.25 6.14
C ARG A 193 -14.94 12.78 6.21
N ASP A 194 -13.71 13.26 6.33
CA ASP A 194 -13.39 14.69 6.38
C ASP A 194 -13.78 15.39 5.05
N TYR A 195 -13.52 14.73 3.91
CA TYR A 195 -13.86 15.23 2.57
C TYR A 195 -15.38 15.30 2.35
N VAL A 196 -16.14 14.22 2.62
CA VAL A 196 -17.60 14.21 2.45
C VAL A 196 -18.36 15.00 3.52
N HIS A 197 -17.68 15.51 4.55
CA HIS A 197 -18.23 16.51 5.47
C HIS A 197 -17.96 17.95 5.03
N ALA A 198 -16.87 18.20 4.29
CA ALA A 198 -16.52 19.53 3.81
C ALA A 198 -17.22 19.88 2.49
N GLU A 199 -17.40 18.90 1.61
CA GLU A 199 -17.85 19.09 0.23
C GLU A 199 -19.18 18.37 0.00
N ALA A 200 -20.28 19.13 -0.12
CA ALA A 200 -21.64 18.55 -0.19
C ALA A 200 -21.86 17.62 -1.40
N GLU A 201 -21.20 17.91 -2.53
CA GLU A 201 -21.30 17.12 -3.78
C GLU A 201 -20.25 15.99 -3.88
N ALA A 202 -19.39 15.79 -2.86
CA ALA A 202 -18.34 14.78 -2.88
C ALA A 202 -18.86 13.33 -2.93
N THR A 203 -20.14 13.10 -2.63
CA THR A 203 -20.75 11.79 -2.79
C THR A 203 -22.26 11.86 -3.03
N LYS A 204 -22.75 11.00 -3.95
CA LYS A 204 -24.18 10.82 -4.24
C LYS A 204 -24.95 9.98 -3.20
N TYR A 205 -24.28 9.59 -2.12
CA TYR A 205 -24.82 8.72 -1.08
C TYR A 205 -25.18 9.54 0.17
N THR A 206 -26.19 9.10 0.94
CA THR A 206 -26.36 9.66 2.30
C THR A 206 -25.13 9.36 3.15
N LYS A 207 -24.80 10.21 4.12
CA LYS A 207 -23.62 10.04 4.99
C LYS A 207 -23.46 8.60 5.53
N GLU A 208 -24.51 8.04 6.12
CA GLU A 208 -24.51 6.66 6.64
C GLU A 208 -24.21 5.61 5.55
N THR A 209 -24.79 5.79 4.36
CA THR A 209 -24.54 4.91 3.21
C THR A 209 -23.10 5.06 2.73
N GLY A 210 -22.58 6.28 2.65
CA GLY A 210 -21.21 6.58 2.25
C GLY A 210 -20.17 5.96 3.18
N GLU A 211 -20.33 6.16 4.49
CA GLU A 211 -19.49 5.54 5.52
C GLU A 211 -19.49 4.01 5.40
N LYS A 212 -20.65 3.37 5.20
CA LYS A 212 -20.74 1.91 4.96
C LYS A 212 -20.10 1.48 3.65
N MET A 213 -20.31 2.24 2.56
CA MET A 213 -19.76 1.95 1.23
C MET A 213 -18.23 2.02 1.19
N PHE A 214 -17.59 2.86 1.99
CA PHE A 214 -16.13 2.87 2.14
C PHE A 214 -15.60 1.51 2.59
N TRP A 215 -16.15 0.95 3.68
CA TRP A 215 -15.70 -0.32 4.23
C TRP A 215 -16.06 -1.52 3.35
N ILE A 216 -17.21 -1.46 2.67
CA ILE A 216 -17.60 -2.48 1.66
C ILE A 216 -16.63 -2.45 0.48
N SER A 217 -16.22 -1.26 0.02
CA SER A 217 -15.20 -1.12 -1.02
C SER A 217 -13.84 -1.66 -0.55
N HIS A 218 -13.42 -1.35 0.68
CA HIS A 218 -12.21 -1.93 1.28
C HIS A 218 -12.25 -3.47 1.34
N ALA A 219 -13.39 -4.06 1.72
CA ALA A 219 -13.55 -5.51 1.74
C ALA A 219 -13.42 -6.14 0.35
N GLN A 220 -13.96 -5.48 -0.68
CA GLN A 220 -13.87 -5.95 -2.07
C GLN A 220 -12.43 -5.95 -2.62
N LEU A 221 -11.51 -5.15 -2.07
CA LEU A 221 -10.08 -5.13 -2.46
C LEU A 221 -9.36 -6.45 -2.19
N ARG A 222 -9.90 -7.26 -1.27
CA ARG A 222 -9.29 -8.49 -0.76
C ARG A 222 -10.13 -9.73 -1.12
N CYS A 223 -11.13 -9.59 -2.00
CA CYS A 223 -11.88 -10.71 -2.57
C CYS A 223 -10.98 -11.54 -3.50
N ALA A 224 -10.55 -12.70 -3.02
CA ALA A 224 -9.84 -13.71 -3.79
C ALA A 224 -10.45 -15.09 -3.51
N LYS A 225 -10.10 -16.09 -4.32
CA LYS A 225 -10.12 -17.49 -3.91
C LYS A 225 -8.79 -18.15 -4.26
N ASN A 226 -8.22 -18.86 -3.30
CA ASN A 226 -6.88 -19.43 -3.33
C ASN A 226 -6.96 -20.97 -3.36
N SER A 227 -5.89 -21.61 -3.85
CA SER A 227 -5.68 -23.05 -3.63
C SER A 227 -4.86 -23.27 -2.35
N ASP A 228 -4.90 -24.49 -1.81
CA ASP A 228 -4.24 -24.79 -0.53
C ASP A 228 -2.72 -24.72 -0.64
N GLU A 229 -2.16 -25.02 -1.82
CA GLU A 229 -0.73 -24.85 -2.12
C GLU A 229 -0.32 -23.37 -2.12
N TYR A 230 -1.17 -22.49 -2.68
CA TYR A 230 -0.90 -21.05 -2.67
C TYR A 230 -1.07 -20.45 -1.27
N LEU A 231 -2.05 -20.92 -0.50
CA LEU A 231 -2.19 -20.56 0.92
C LEU A 231 -0.99 -21.02 1.76
N GLN A 232 -0.39 -22.17 1.45
CA GLN A 232 0.86 -22.61 2.09
C GLN A 232 2.07 -21.76 1.70
N ILE A 233 2.17 -21.30 0.45
CA ILE A 233 3.22 -20.35 0.03
C ILE A 233 3.09 -19.03 0.81
N LEU A 234 1.86 -18.52 0.99
CA LEU A 234 1.59 -17.29 1.74
C LEU A 234 1.83 -17.39 3.26
N LEU A 235 2.16 -18.57 3.80
CA LEU A 235 2.68 -18.71 5.18
C LEU A 235 4.14 -18.25 5.31
N ALA A 236 4.87 -18.14 4.19
CA ALA A 236 6.26 -17.69 4.11
C ALA A 236 6.41 -16.35 3.36
N ASP A 237 5.31 -15.68 3.04
CA ASP A 237 5.29 -14.34 2.44
C ASP A 237 5.14 -13.25 3.53
N GLU A 238 5.66 -12.06 3.29
CA GLU A 238 5.45 -10.90 4.16
C GLU A 238 4.02 -10.34 4.05
N HIS A 239 3.28 -10.69 3.02
CA HIS A 239 1.88 -10.33 2.81
C HIS A 239 0.94 -11.48 3.23
N PRO A 240 0.09 -11.33 4.27
CA PRO A 240 -0.92 -12.33 4.60
C PRO A 240 -1.91 -12.58 3.45
N PRO A 241 -2.61 -13.73 3.44
CA PRO A 241 -3.76 -13.93 2.55
C PRO A 241 -4.78 -12.79 2.70
N GLY A 242 -5.43 -12.40 1.59
CA GLY A 242 -6.27 -11.20 1.54
C GLY A 242 -7.36 -11.14 2.62
N ARG A 243 -7.97 -12.30 2.94
CA ARG A 243 -8.95 -12.44 4.03
C ARG A 243 -8.39 -12.00 5.39
N HIS A 244 -7.15 -12.34 5.69
CA HIS A 244 -6.47 -12.01 6.95
C HIS A 244 -6.05 -10.54 6.99
N ARG A 245 -5.54 -10.00 5.87
CA ARG A 245 -5.26 -8.56 5.73
C ARG A 245 -6.51 -7.74 6.05
N LEU A 246 -7.66 -8.12 5.47
CA LEU A 246 -8.97 -7.51 5.70
C LEU A 246 -9.46 -7.68 7.15
N ILE A 247 -9.54 -8.90 7.67
CA ILE A 247 -10.15 -9.15 8.99
C ILE A 247 -9.35 -8.45 10.09
N GLY A 248 -8.02 -8.55 10.07
CA GLY A 248 -7.19 -7.92 11.10
C GLY A 248 -7.25 -6.40 11.10
N SER A 249 -7.32 -5.77 9.91
CA SER A 249 -7.40 -4.30 9.79
C SER A 249 -8.72 -3.74 10.29
N VAL A 250 -9.86 -4.36 9.94
CA VAL A 250 -11.17 -3.88 10.40
C VAL A 250 -11.44 -4.24 11.87
N GLN A 251 -10.91 -5.36 12.39
CA GLN A 251 -10.97 -5.70 13.82
C GLN A 251 -10.36 -4.60 14.69
N ASN A 252 -9.26 -4.00 14.24
CA ASN A 252 -8.56 -2.93 14.97
C ASN A 252 -9.22 -1.56 14.80
N SER A 253 -10.04 -1.35 13.75
CA SER A 253 -10.72 -0.08 13.59
C SER A 253 -11.87 0.08 14.59
N VAL A 254 -11.87 1.18 15.33
CA VAL A 254 -13.02 1.62 16.14
C VAL A 254 -14.12 2.22 15.27
N ASP A 255 -13.79 2.73 14.08
CA ASP A 255 -14.74 3.40 13.21
C ASP A 255 -15.54 2.40 12.35
N PHE A 256 -14.91 1.32 11.86
CA PHE A 256 -15.65 0.18 11.29
C PHE A 256 -16.74 -0.32 12.26
N ALA A 257 -16.35 -0.56 13.52
CA ALA A 257 -17.25 -1.08 14.55
C ALA A 257 -18.45 -0.14 14.82
N LYS A 258 -18.25 1.18 14.78
CA LYS A 258 -19.34 2.17 14.88
C LYS A 258 -20.26 2.12 13.66
N VAL A 259 -19.69 2.17 12.46
CA VAL A 259 -20.45 2.24 11.19
C VAL A 259 -21.35 1.03 10.97
N PHE A 260 -20.95 -0.15 11.46
CA PHE A 260 -21.77 -1.38 11.40
C PHE A 260 -22.47 -1.73 12.73
N ASN A 261 -22.39 -0.87 13.75
CA ASN A 261 -22.92 -1.11 15.11
C ASN A 261 -22.51 -2.49 15.68
N CYS A 262 -21.26 -2.90 15.46
CA CYS A 262 -20.75 -4.19 15.91
C CYS A 262 -20.71 -4.28 17.45
N PRO A 263 -21.40 -5.26 18.08
CA PRO A 263 -21.34 -5.44 19.53
C PRO A 263 -19.91 -5.56 20.05
N VAL A 264 -19.64 -5.07 21.25
CA VAL A 264 -18.35 -5.25 21.92
C VAL A 264 -18.08 -6.75 22.10
N ASP A 265 -16.84 -7.17 21.89
CA ASP A 265 -16.36 -8.56 21.91
C ASP A 265 -17.00 -9.48 20.85
N SER A 266 -17.71 -8.93 19.87
CA SER A 266 -18.02 -9.66 18.63
C SER A 266 -16.75 -9.91 17.80
N PRO A 267 -16.70 -10.92 16.91
CA PRO A 267 -15.50 -11.29 16.17
C PRO A 267 -14.86 -10.17 15.31
N MET A 268 -15.63 -9.12 14.99
CA MET A 268 -15.18 -7.96 14.21
C MET A 268 -15.02 -6.70 15.06
N ASN A 269 -15.26 -6.77 16.38
CA ASN A 269 -15.07 -5.68 17.33
C ASN A 269 -14.54 -6.21 18.69
N PRO A 270 -13.33 -6.81 18.74
CA PRO A 270 -12.69 -7.20 19.99
C PRO A 270 -12.37 -5.99 20.87
N THR A 271 -12.37 -6.16 22.19
CA THR A 271 -11.89 -5.14 23.15
C THR A 271 -10.41 -4.79 22.97
N LYS A 272 -9.53 -5.79 22.77
CA LYS A 272 -8.12 -5.55 22.45
C LYS A 272 -7.98 -5.25 20.95
N LYS A 273 -7.67 -3.99 20.63
CA LYS A 273 -7.38 -3.49 19.27
C LYS A 273 -5.94 -3.00 19.19
N CYS A 274 -5.25 -3.36 18.13
CA CYS A 274 -3.91 -2.86 17.82
C CYS A 274 -4.01 -1.58 16.99
N VAL A 275 -4.01 -0.42 17.65
CA VAL A 275 -4.19 0.89 16.99
C VAL A 275 -2.86 1.63 16.99
N LEU A 276 -2.17 1.61 15.84
CA LEU A 276 -0.81 2.13 15.72
C LEU A 276 -0.74 3.62 15.46
N TRP A 277 -1.78 4.13 14.81
CA TRP A 277 -1.87 5.40 14.13
C TRP A 277 -3.22 6.03 14.52
N GLU A 278 -3.19 7.01 15.45
CA GLU A 278 -4.37 7.62 16.12
C GLU A 278 -4.72 9.03 15.67
#